data_AF-A0A520A383-F1
#
_entry.id   AF-A0A520A383-F1
#
_cell.length_a   1.000
_cell.length_b   1.000
_cell.length_c   1.000
_cell.angle_alpha   90.00
_cell.angle_beta   90.00
_cell.angle_gamma   90.00
#
_symmetry.space_group_name_H-M   'P 1'
#
loop_
_entity.id
_entity.type
_entity.pdbx_description
1 polymer ?
#
loop_
_entity_poly.entity_id
_entity_poly.type
_entity_poly.pdbx_seq_one_letter_code
_entity_poly.pdbx_strand_id
1 'polypeptide(L)' 'MQRAKLEEKDNFDNLFVPFRCMASDVLSQKSLTVGKGSLAEAVRATMTVPLVYRPIKLDGKYV' A
#
# COMPACT_ATOMS: atom_id res chain seq x y z
N MET A 1 -13.35 21.29 -8.96
CA MET A 1 -12.25 22.21 -8.60
C MET A 1 -11.50 21.58 -7.43
N GLN A 2 -10.34 20.93 -7.46
CA GLN A 2 -9.32 20.58 -8.44
C GLN A 2 -8.57 19.37 -7.80
N ARG A 3 -8.85 18.14 -8.22
CA ARG A 3 -8.10 16.93 -7.77
C ARG A 3 -6.92 16.68 -8.71
N ALA A 4 -6.21 17.75 -9.06
CA ALA A 4 -5.10 17.66 -9.99
C ALA A 4 -3.82 17.35 -9.19
N LYS A 5 -3.23 16.19 -9.48
CA LYS A 5 -1.84 15.82 -9.19
C LYS A 5 -1.45 15.66 -7.70
N LEU A 6 -1.73 14.48 -7.15
CA LEU A 6 -0.87 13.90 -6.10
C LEU A 6 -0.14 12.63 -6.57
N GLU A 7 -0.44 12.10 -7.76
CA GLU A 7 0.12 10.82 -8.22
C GLU A 7 1.64 10.84 -8.51
N GLU A 8 2.26 12.01 -8.64
CA GLU A 8 3.68 12.12 -9.02
C GLU A 8 4.63 12.03 -7.80
N LYS A 9 4.12 12.28 -6.59
CA LYS A 9 4.91 12.20 -5.33
C LYS A 9 4.70 10.89 -4.55
N ASP A 10 3.89 10.00 -5.10
CA ASP A 10 3.52 8.75 -4.46
C ASP A 10 4.37 7.57 -4.96
N ASN A 11 5.42 7.78 -5.77
CA ASN A 11 6.34 6.69 -6.14
C ASN A 11 7.42 6.52 -5.06
N PHE A 12 7.55 5.31 -4.52
CA PHE A 12 8.53 4.98 -3.48
C PHE A 12 9.97 4.97 -3.99
N ASP A 13 10.18 4.93 -5.30
CA ASP A 13 11.52 5.07 -5.89
C ASP A 13 12.08 6.50 -5.74
N ASN A 14 11.22 7.51 -5.52
CA ASN A 14 11.61 8.92 -5.35
C ASN A 14 11.94 9.27 -3.89
N LEU A 15 11.91 8.30 -2.97
CA LEU A 15 12.32 8.51 -1.57
C LEU A 15 13.85 8.62 -1.48
N PHE A 16 14.35 9.20 -0.38
CA PHE A 16 15.79 9.30 -0.11
C PHE A 16 16.50 7.94 -0.21
N VAL A 17 15.81 6.87 0.16
CA VAL A 17 16.18 5.49 -0.15
C VAL A 17 14.97 4.83 -0.83
N PRO A 18 15.14 4.25 -2.04
CA PRO A 18 14.07 3.53 -2.72
C PRO A 18 13.48 2.44 -1.82
N PHE A 19 12.15 2.42 -1.70
CA PHE A 19 11.43 1.52 -0.81
C PHE A 19 10.46 0.62 -1.56
N ARG A 20 10.37 -0.64 -1.16
CA ARG A 20 9.28 -1.56 -1.55
C ARG A 20 8.78 -2.28 -0.33
N CYS A 21 7.47 -2.48 -0.27
CA CYS A 21 6.87 -3.36 0.72
C CYS A 21 6.03 -4.45 0.07
N MET A 22 5.85 -5.54 0.81
CA MET A 22 5.05 -6.68 0.40
C MET A 22 3.89 -6.83 1.38
N ALA A 23 2.68 -6.78 0.86
CA ALA A 23 1.45 -7.06 1.59
C ALA A 23 0.84 -8.37 1.09
N SER A 24 -0.08 -8.95 1.86
CA SER A 24 -0.80 -10.16 1.44
C SER A 24 -2.26 -9.82 1.24
N ASP A 25 -2.80 -10.08 0.05
CA ASP A 25 -4.22 -9.94 -0.22
C ASP A 25 -4.96 -11.14 0.37
N VAL A 26 -5.80 -10.88 1.38
CA VAL A 26 -6.54 -11.90 2.13
C VAL A 26 -7.58 -12.61 1.26
N LEU A 27 -8.15 -11.92 0.26
CA LEU A 27 -9.16 -12.48 -0.62
C LEU A 27 -8.53 -13.32 -1.73
N SER A 28 -7.49 -12.80 -2.38
CA SER A 28 -6.86 -13.49 -3.50
C SER A 28 -5.75 -14.47 -3.09
N GLN A 29 -5.36 -14.47 -1.80
CA GLN A 29 -4.26 -15.28 -1.24
C GLN A 29 -2.94 -15.08 -1.99
N LYS A 30 -2.71 -13.87 -2.48
CA LYS A 30 -1.52 -13.49 -3.26
C LYS A 30 -0.73 -12.42 -2.55
N SER A 31 0.59 -12.51 -2.69
CA SER A 31 1.48 -11.41 -2.32
C SER A 31 1.30 -10.23 -3.29
N LEU A 32 1.24 -9.03 -2.73
CA LEU A 32 1.16 -7.77 -3.43
C LEU A 32 2.43 -6.98 -3.13
N THR A 33 3.16 -6.62 -4.18
CA THR A 33 4.29 -5.70 -4.06
C THR A 33 3.80 -4.28 -4.24
N VAL A 34 4.05 -3.42 -3.26
CA VAL A 34 3.65 -2.01 -3.26
C VAL A 34 4.89 -1.15 -3.47
N GLY A 35 4.89 -0.41 -4.58
CA GLY A 35 5.94 0.56 -4.94
C GLY A 35 5.42 1.98 -5.09
N LYS A 36 4.12 2.21 -4.88
CA LYS A 36 3.50 3.52 -5.00
C LYS A 36 2.31 3.70 -4.07
N GLY A 37 1.93 4.94 -3.80
CA GLY A 37 0.79 5.34 -2.96
C GLY A 37 1.22 5.98 -1.64
N SER A 38 0.37 5.89 -0.62
CA SER A 38 0.71 6.37 0.73
C SER A 38 1.66 5.39 1.44
N LEU A 39 2.87 5.85 1.75
CA LEU A 39 3.87 5.06 2.49
C LEU A 39 3.31 4.55 3.84
N ALA A 40 2.54 5.38 4.54
CA ALA A 40 1.95 5.01 5.83
C ALA A 40 0.89 3.90 5.71
N GLU A 41 0.11 3.90 4.63
CA GLU A 41 -0.85 2.81 4.36
C GLU A 41 -0.13 1.54 3.92
N ALA A 42 0.90 1.68 3.09
CA ALA A 42 1.72 0.58 2.61
C ALA A 42 2.43 -0.15 3.77
N VAL A 43 2.97 0.59 4.74
CA VAL A 43 3.58 -0.01 5.95
C VAL A 43 2.52 -0.68 6.84
N ARG A 44 1.33 -0.08 7.02
CA ARG A 44 0.26 -0.73 7.78
C ARG A 44 -0.23 -2.02 7.12
N ALA A 45 -0.27 -2.05 5.79
CA ALA A 45 -0.70 -3.21 5.01
C ALA A 45 0.18 -4.45 5.24
N THR A 46 1.47 -4.27 5.56
CA THR A 46 2.37 -5.40 5.83
C THR A 46 2.15 -6.03 7.20
N MET A 47 1.50 -5.30 8.11
CA MET A 47 1.27 -5.72 9.50
C MET A 47 -0.15 -6.23 9.74
N THR A 48 -1.00 -6.30 8.72
CA THR A 48 -2.37 -6.79 8.90
C THR A 48 -2.34 -8.29 9.18
N VAL A 49 -2.54 -8.66 10.44
CA VAL A 49 -2.90 -10.02 10.85
C VAL A 49 -4.40 -10.20 10.63
N PRO A 50 -4.82 -11.14 9.76
CA PRO A 50 -6.23 -11.43 9.55
C PRO A 50 -6.93 -11.71 10.88
N LEU A 51 -8.16 -11.20 11.05
CA LEU A 51 -9.00 -11.31 12.26
C LEU A 51 -8.58 -10.46 13.47
N VAL A 52 -7.36 -9.91 13.52
CA VAL A 52 -6.90 -9.04 14.61
C VAL A 52 -7.04 -7.56 14.24
N TYR A 53 -6.78 -7.21 12.98
CA TYR A 53 -6.83 -5.84 12.48
C TYR A 53 -7.94 -5.65 11.44
N ARG A 54 -8.52 -4.43 11.38
CA ARG A 54 -9.50 -4.10 10.34
C ARG A 54 -8.78 -4.10 8.98
N PRO A 55 -9.29 -4.82 7.98
CA PRO A 55 -8.66 -4.87 6.67
C PRO A 55 -8.64 -3.47 6.06
N ILE A 56 -7.48 -3.07 5.55
CA ILE A 56 -7.33 -1.80 4.86
C ILE A 56 -7.40 -2.05 3.36
N LYS A 57 -7.93 -1.07 2.62
CA LYS A 57 -8.08 -1.20 1.17
C LYS A 57 -6.90 -0.53 0.48
N LEU A 58 -5.98 -1.34 -0.04
CA LEU A 58 -4.82 -0.87 -0.78
C LEU A 58 -5.01 -1.17 -2.26
N ASP A 59 -5.09 -0.12 -3.09
CA ASP A 59 -5.28 -0.23 -4.55
C ASP A 59 -6.44 -1.16 -4.95
N GLY A 60 -7.55 -1.06 -4.23
CA GLY A 60 -8.74 -1.88 -4.46
C GLY A 60 -8.73 -3.28 -3.81
N LYS A 61 -7.59 -3.72 -3.27
CA LYS A 61 -7.41 -5.03 -2.62
C LYS A 61 -7.48 -4.92 -1.10
N TYR A 62 -7.90 -6.00 -0.45
CA TYR A 62 -8.00 -6.06 1.01
C TYR A 62 -6.77 -6.75 1.58
N VAL A 63 -6.01 -5.99 2.37
CA VAL A 63 -4.78 -6.41 3.02
C VAL A 63 -4.92 -6.33 4.52
#